data_AF-A0A922S4Y9-F1
#
_entry.id   AF-A0A922S4Y9-F1
#
_cell.length_a   1.000
_cell.length_b   1.000
_cell.length_c   1.000
_cell.angle_alpha   90.00
_cell.angle_beta   90.00
_cell.angle_gamma   90.00
#
_symmetry.space_group_name_H-M   'P 1'
#
loop_
_entity.id
_entity.type
_entity.pdbx_description
1 polymer ?
#
loop_
_entity_poly.entity_id
_entity_poly.type
_entity_poly.pdbx_seq_one_letter_code
_entity_poly.pdbx_strand_id
1 'polypeptide(L)'
;MNGKLILSTNFSVVIGFQDDADTNFENYVTVLGMTSGTVSIKELTIPQLQDLVRQFEQKIQFISASIQQLKSLQAQFVASKSCLGELITEKQNKDILVPLTSTLCVPGKLYDPSHVLVDIGTGYYVEMVC
;
A
#
# COMPACT_ATOMS: atom_id res chain seq x y z
N MET A 1 -36.92 -15.29 20.00
CA MET A 1 -35.46 -15.23 19.69
C MET A 1 -35.19 -14.06 18.74
N ASN A 2 -34.62 -12.98 19.26
CA ASN A 2 -34.45 -11.70 18.57
C ASN A 2 -33.02 -11.56 18.04
N GLY A 3 -32.82 -11.86 16.75
CA GLY A 3 -31.56 -11.64 16.07
C GLY A 3 -31.42 -10.17 15.67
N LYS A 4 -30.54 -9.44 16.35
CA LYS A 4 -30.13 -8.07 16.03
C LYS A 4 -28.81 -8.17 15.26
N LEU A 5 -28.76 -7.73 13.99
CA LEU A 5 -27.51 -7.68 13.24
C LEU A 5 -26.83 -6.33 13.50
N ILE A 6 -25.75 -6.35 14.27
CA ILE A 6 -24.90 -5.17 14.49
C ILE A 6 -23.82 -5.21 13.41
N LEU A 7 -23.97 -4.41 12.35
CA LEU A 7 -22.93 -4.23 11.33
C LEU A 7 -21.92 -3.17 11.81
N SER A 8 -21.16 -3.53 12.85
CA SER A 8 -19.94 -2.83 13.22
C SER A 8 -18.78 -3.61 12.59
N THR A 9 -18.31 -3.18 11.42
CA THR A 9 -17.14 -3.78 10.77
C THR A 9 -16.07 -2.71 10.65
N ASN A 10 -15.39 -2.44 11.77
CA ASN A 10 -14.06 -1.86 11.71
C ASN A 10 -13.15 -2.94 11.08
N PHE A 11 -12.92 -2.84 9.77
CA PHE A 11 -12.05 -3.77 9.06
C PHE A 11 -10.65 -3.17 9.00
N SER A 12 -9.79 -3.64 9.90
CA SER A 12 -8.37 -3.27 9.91
C SER A 12 -7.60 -4.26 9.03
N VAL A 13 -7.06 -3.79 7.90
CA VAL A 13 -6.09 -4.57 7.12
C VAL A 13 -4.70 -4.21 7.63
N VAL A 14 -3.98 -5.21 8.13
CA VAL A 14 -2.55 -5.08 8.45
C VAL A 14 -1.77 -5.43 7.19
N ILE A 15 -1.08 -4.44 6.61
CA ILE A 15 -0.12 -4.65 5.55
C ILE A 15 1.25 -4.49 6.19
N GLY A 16 1.80 -5.60 6.69
CA GLY A 16 3.14 -5.62 7.28
C GLY A 16 4.21 -5.60 6.19
N PHE A 17 5.23 -4.78 6.38
CA PHE A 17 6.48 -4.88 5.63
C PHE A 17 7.37 -5.88 6.39
N GLN A 18 7.63 -7.04 5.79
CA GLN A 18 8.57 -8.00 6.39
C GLN A 18 9.98 -7.42 6.22
N ASP A 19 10.55 -6.92 7.30
CA ASP A 19 11.97 -6.53 7.37
C ASP A 19 12.73 -7.56 8.19
N ASP A 20 13.90 -8.01 7.71
CA ASP A 20 14.76 -9.03 8.33
C ASP A 20 15.36 -8.61 9.69
N ALA A 21 15.01 -7.42 10.19
CA ALA A 21 15.36 -6.94 11.51
C ALA A 21 14.08 -6.63 12.30
N ASP A 22 13.47 -7.64 12.93
CA ASP A 22 12.52 -7.63 14.07
C ASP A 22 11.63 -6.39 14.35
N THR A 23 11.31 -5.62 13.31
CA THR A 23 10.52 -4.39 13.40
C THR A 23 9.30 -4.63 12.52
N ASN A 24 8.33 -5.33 13.08
CA ASN A 24 6.98 -5.41 12.52
C ASN A 24 6.40 -3.99 12.53
N PHE A 25 6.66 -3.23 11.46
CA PHE A 25 5.95 -1.99 11.22
C PHE A 25 4.55 -2.36 10.73
N GLU A 26 3.66 -2.66 11.69
CA GLU A 26 2.24 -2.85 11.43
C GLU A 26 1.63 -1.51 11.02
N ASN A 27 1.70 -1.21 9.73
CA ASN A 27 0.91 -0.13 9.16
C ASN A 27 -0.53 -0.63 8.98
N TYR A 28 -1.41 -0.13 9.83
CA TYR A 28 -2.86 -0.32 9.74
C TYR A 28 -3.41 0.63 8.67
N VAL A 29 -3.73 0.09 7.48
CA VAL A 29 -4.48 0.87 6.50
C VAL A 29 -5.95 0.81 6.89
N THR A 30 -6.46 1.92 7.43
CA THR A 30 -7.89 2.06 7.72
C THR A 30 -8.61 2.50 6.45
N VAL A 31 -9.35 1.58 5.84
CA VAL A 31 -10.25 1.93 4.73
C VAL A 31 -11.46 2.65 5.33
N LEU A 32 -11.50 3.98 5.23
CA LEU A 32 -12.65 4.79 5.65
C LEU A 32 -13.84 4.54 4.71
N GLY A 33 -14.63 3.53 5.04
CA GLY A 33 -15.82 3.12 4.30
C GLY A 33 -17.09 3.25 5.11
N MET A 34 -17.70 4.45 5.05
CA MET A 34 -19.13 4.78 5.20
C MET A 34 -19.81 4.56 6.57
N THR A 35 -20.60 5.56 6.97
CA THR A 35 -21.46 5.58 8.18
C THR A 35 -22.53 4.48 8.12
N SER A 36 -22.51 3.53 9.07
CA SER A 36 -23.57 2.51 9.20
C SER A 36 -24.71 3.00 10.09
N GLY A 37 -25.90 3.15 9.51
CA GLY A 37 -27.16 3.15 10.25
C GLY A 37 -27.57 1.72 10.60
N THR A 38 -28.14 1.51 11.78
CA THR A 38 -28.65 0.20 12.24
C THR A 38 -29.88 -0.20 11.43
N VAL A 39 -29.85 -1.31 10.69
CA VAL A 39 -31.03 -1.84 9.97
C VAL A 39 -31.40 -3.21 10.51
N SER A 40 -32.65 -3.35 10.96
CA SER A 40 -33.21 -4.60 11.48
C SER A 40 -33.59 -5.55 10.35
N ILE A 41 -32.93 -6.72 10.26
CA ILE A 41 -33.14 -7.74 9.21
C ILE A 41 -34.59 -8.24 9.11
N LYS A 42 -35.34 -8.23 10.22
CA LYS A 42 -36.72 -8.72 10.24
C LYS A 42 -37.75 -7.74 9.65
N GLU A 43 -37.37 -6.49 9.43
CA GLU A 43 -38.23 -5.43 8.88
C GLU A 43 -37.98 -5.21 7.38
N LEU A 44 -36.99 -5.90 6.81
CA LEU A 44 -36.61 -5.78 5.41
C LEU A 44 -37.46 -6.73 4.56
N THR A 45 -38.15 -6.16 3.56
CA THR A 45 -38.81 -6.92 2.50
C THR A 45 -37.77 -7.63 1.62
N ILE A 46 -38.12 -8.76 0.99
CA ILE A 46 -37.23 -9.52 0.09
C ILE A 46 -36.46 -8.63 -0.92
N PRO A 47 -37.07 -7.65 -1.61
CA PRO A 47 -36.33 -6.74 -2.49
C PRO A 47 -35.24 -5.93 -1.77
N GLN A 48 -35.48 -5.45 -0.55
CA GLN A 48 -34.47 -4.68 0.20
C GLN A 48 -33.28 -5.56 0.64
N LEU A 49 -33.50 -6.86 0.86
CA LEU A 49 -32.43 -7.82 1.16
C LEU A 49 -31.56 -8.08 -0.09
N GLN A 50 -32.16 -8.14 -1.28
CA GLN A 50 -31.42 -8.25 -2.55
C GLN A 50 -30.55 -7.03 -2.82
N ASP A 51 -31.07 -5.82 -2.57
CA ASP A 51 -30.28 -4.59 -2.67
C ASP A 51 -29.12 -4.57 -1.66
N LEU A 52 -29.33 -5.09 -0.45
CA LEU A 52 -28.28 -5.20 0.57
C LEU A 52 -27.17 -6.16 0.12
N VAL A 53 -27.54 -7.34 -0.41
CA VAL A 53 -26.57 -8.31 -0.96
C VAL A 53 -25.73 -7.66 -2.06
N ARG A 54 -26.38 -6.96 -3.00
CA ARG A 54 -25.68 -6.24 -4.08
C ARG A 54 -24.73 -5.17 -3.55
N GLN A 55 -25.11 -4.43 -2.50
CA GLN A 55 -24.22 -3.46 -1.86
C GLN A 55 -22.99 -4.12 -1.23
N PHE A 56 -23.15 -5.29 -0.60
CA PHE A 56 -22.02 -6.03 -0.05
C PHE A 56 -21.10 -6.60 -1.14
N GLU A 57 -21.65 -7.10 -2.24
CA GLU A 57 -20.84 -7.55 -3.38
C GLU A 57 -19.98 -6.42 -3.96
N GLN A 58 -20.56 -5.23 -4.14
CA GLN A 58 -19.82 -4.04 -4.59
C GLN A 58 -18.72 -3.65 -3.58
N LYS A 59 -18.99 -3.74 -2.28
CA LYS A 59 -17.98 -3.47 -1.25
C LYS A 59 -16.83 -4.48 -1.30
N ILE A 60 -17.13 -5.76 -1.48
CA ILE A 60 -16.10 -6.80 -1.60
C ILE A 60 -15.20 -6.52 -2.81
N GLN A 61 -15.80 -6.17 -3.96
CA GLN A 61 -15.04 -5.82 -5.15
C GLN A 61 -14.13 -4.61 -4.93
N PHE A 62 -14.66 -3.54 -4.32
CA PHE A 62 -13.89 -2.34 -4.01
C PHE A 62 -12.71 -2.61 -3.06
N ILE A 63 -12.94 -3.37 -1.98
CA ILE A 63 -11.89 -3.74 -1.02
C ILE A 63 -10.85 -4.63 -1.69
N SER A 64 -11.27 -5.61 -2.51
CA SER A 64 -10.36 -6.49 -3.22
C SER A 64 -9.43 -5.72 -4.15
N ALA A 65 -9.98 -4.79 -4.94
CA ALA A 65 -9.20 -3.91 -5.81
C ALA A 65 -8.23 -3.02 -5.02
N SER A 66 -8.67 -2.45 -3.90
CA SER A 66 -7.83 -1.60 -3.04
C SER A 66 -6.66 -2.38 -2.44
N ILE A 67 -6.89 -3.62 -1.98
CA ILE A 67 -5.83 -4.50 -1.48
C ILE A 67 -4.81 -4.84 -2.57
N GLN A 68 -5.28 -5.12 -3.79
CA GLN A 68 -4.37 -5.39 -4.91
C GLN A 68 -3.47 -4.19 -5.23
N GLN A 69 -4.02 -2.98 -5.24
CA GLN A 69 -3.25 -1.75 -5.45
C GLN A 69 -2.21 -1.54 -4.35
N LEU A 70 -2.59 -1.68 -3.08
CA LEU A 70 -1.68 -1.52 -1.95
C LEU A 70 -0.55 -2.57 -1.96
N LYS A 71 -0.87 -3.83 -2.31
CA LYS A 71 0.14 -4.89 -2.46
C LYS A 71 1.12 -4.60 -3.60
N SER A 72 0.66 -4.02 -4.70
CA SER A 72 1.55 -3.63 -5.80
C SER A 72 2.51 -2.52 -5.38
N LEU A 73 2.03 -1.52 -4.63
CA LEU A 73 2.89 -0.47 -4.07
C LEU A 73 3.88 -1.03 -3.05
N GLN A 74 3.44 -1.94 -2.18
CA GLN A 74 4.32 -2.63 -1.24
C GLN A 74 5.48 -3.34 -1.95
N ALA A 75 5.19 -4.07 -3.04
CA ALA A 75 6.23 -4.75 -3.82
C ALA A 75 7.24 -3.75 -4.42
N GLN A 76 6.78 -2.58 -4.86
CA GLN A 76 7.66 -1.51 -5.37
C GLN A 76 8.56 -0.94 -4.27
N PHE A 77 8.05 -0.74 -3.05
CA PHE A 77 8.86 -0.31 -1.91
C PHE A 77 9.91 -1.35 -1.51
N VAL A 78 9.54 -2.63 -1.45
CA VAL A 78 10.50 -3.72 -1.15
C VAL A 78 11.59 -3.80 -2.22
N ALA A 79 11.21 -3.72 -3.50
CA ALA A 79 12.18 -3.69 -4.60
C ALA A 79 13.13 -2.49 -4.49
N SER A 80 12.60 -1.30 -4.20
CA SER A 80 13.40 -0.09 -4.01
C SER A 80 14.40 -0.23 -2.85
N LYS A 81 13.96 -0.81 -1.73
CA LYS A 81 14.83 -1.11 -0.58
C LYS A 81 15.94 -2.10 -0.93
N SER A 82 15.62 -3.17 -1.66
CA SER A 82 16.62 -4.16 -2.11
C SER A 82 17.66 -3.52 -3.03
N CYS A 83 17.23 -2.69 -3.98
CA CYS A 83 18.14 -1.96 -4.88
C CYS A 83 19.07 -1.03 -4.10
N LEU A 84 18.58 -0.41 -3.02
CA LEU A 84 19.37 0.43 -2.14
C LEU A 84 20.52 -0.35 -1.48
N GLY A 85 20.24 -1.55 -0.96
CA GLY A 85 21.25 -2.43 -0.37
C GLY A 85 22.38 -2.78 -1.35
N GLU A 86 22.05 -3.04 -2.62
CA GLU A 86 23.04 -3.29 -3.68
C GLU A 86 23.84 -2.04 -4.10
N LEU A 87 23.25 -0.85 -3.96
CA LEU A 87 23.89 0.42 -4.29
C LEU A 87 24.91 0.86 -3.22
N ILE A 88 24.57 0.70 -1.94
CA ILE A 88 25.39 1.16 -0.80
C ILE A 88 26.68 0.34 -0.68
N THR A 89 26.61 -0.98 -0.87
CA THR A 89 27.66 -1.89 -0.41
C THR A 89 28.98 -1.73 -1.18
N GLU A 90 28.99 -1.33 -2.46
CA GLU A 90 30.23 -1.41 -3.25
C GLU A 90 30.41 -0.40 -4.40
N LYS A 91 29.65 0.70 -4.51
CA LYS A 91 29.58 1.45 -5.78
C LYS A 91 30.13 2.88 -5.79
N GLN A 92 30.86 3.32 -4.78
CA GLN A 92 31.49 4.64 -4.85
C GLN A 92 32.48 4.73 -6.01
N ASN A 93 32.31 5.73 -6.87
CA ASN A 93 33.05 5.96 -8.12
C ASN A 93 32.93 4.87 -9.21
N LYS A 94 31.96 3.95 -9.12
CA LYS A 94 31.70 2.99 -10.20
C LYS A 94 30.92 3.63 -11.35
N ASP A 95 31.20 3.17 -12.57
CA ASP A 95 30.45 3.55 -13.76
C ASP A 95 29.05 2.91 -13.70
N ILE A 96 28.02 3.74 -13.91
CA ILE A 96 26.61 3.37 -13.92
C ILE A 96 25.95 3.91 -15.18
N LEU A 97 24.95 3.20 -15.69
CA LEU A 97 24.10 3.69 -16.77
C LEU A 97 22.85 4.33 -16.17
N VAL A 98 22.68 5.63 -16.43
CA VAL A 98 21.51 6.38 -16.00
C VAL A 98 20.51 6.45 -17.16
N PRO A 99 19.28 5.96 -16.99
CA PRO A 99 18.25 6.08 -18.02
C PRO A 99 17.77 7.54 -18.10
N LEU A 100 17.92 8.17 -19.27
CA LEU A 100 17.31 9.47 -19.57
C LEU A 100 15.89 9.31 -20.10
N THR A 101 15.65 8.24 -20.87
CA THR A 101 14.35 7.85 -21.40
C THR A 101 14.25 6.32 -21.42
N SER A 102 13.09 5.77 -21.82
CA SER A 102 12.88 4.33 -21.92
C SER A 102 13.80 3.61 -22.91
N THR A 103 14.45 4.32 -23.83
CA THR A 103 15.33 3.74 -24.86
C THR A 103 16.76 4.28 -24.83
N LEU A 104 17.06 5.28 -23.99
CA LEU A 104 18.37 5.94 -23.94
C LEU A 104 18.94 5.91 -22.53
N CYS A 105 20.10 5.28 -22.39
CA CYS A 105 20.90 5.27 -21.17
C CYS A 105 22.24 5.97 -21.42
N VAL A 106 22.67 6.81 -20.50
CA VAL A 106 23.95 7.51 -20.56
C VAL A 106 24.89 7.03 -19.46
N PRO A 107 26.20 6.93 -19.73
CA PRO A 107 27.17 6.60 -18.69
C PRO A 107 27.32 7.77 -17.72
N GLY A 108 27.35 7.44 -16.43
CA GLY A 108 27.62 8.35 -15.32
C GLY A 108 28.45 7.66 -14.25
N LYS A 109 28.89 8.41 -13.24
CA LYS A 109 29.61 7.87 -12.09
C LYS A 109 28.86 8.17 -10.81
N LEU A 110 28.76 7.18 -9.93
CA LEU A 110 28.12 7.34 -8.64
C LEU A 110 29.11 7.97 -7.64
N TYR A 111 28.90 9.24 -7.29
CA TYR A 111 29.80 9.99 -6.41
C TYR A 111 29.57 9.67 -4.92
N ASP A 112 28.30 9.64 -4.50
CA ASP A 112 27.92 9.43 -3.10
C ASP A 112 26.76 8.42 -3.00
N PRO A 113 27.04 7.14 -2.72
CA PRO A 113 26.02 6.10 -2.57
C PRO A 113 25.34 6.12 -1.19
N SER A 114 25.83 6.90 -0.23
CA SER A 114 25.29 6.97 1.13
C SER A 114 24.12 7.93 1.27
N HIS A 115 23.99 8.89 0.35
CA HIS A 115 22.90 9.86 0.35
C HIS A 115 21.89 9.53 -0.73
N VAL A 116 20.62 9.45 -0.35
CA VAL A 116 19.52 9.16 -1.28
C VAL A 116 18.36 10.10 -1.08
N LEU A 117 17.64 10.36 -2.18
CA LEU A 117 16.42 11.15 -2.17
C LEU A 117 15.21 10.24 -1.98
N VAL A 118 14.44 10.50 -0.94
CA VAL A 118 13.19 9.80 -0.62
C VAL A 118 12.02 10.73 -0.94
N ASP A 119 11.10 10.26 -1.78
CA ASP A 119 9.84 10.96 -2.07
C ASP A 119 8.89 10.81 -0.87
N ILE A 120 8.46 11.94 -0.30
CA ILE A 120 7.51 11.98 0.83
C ILE A 120 6.09 12.42 0.39
N GLY A 121 5.88 12.62 -0.91
CA GLY A 121 4.62 13.03 -1.51
C GLY A 121 4.50 14.53 -1.75
N THR A 122 3.44 14.91 -2.48
CA THR A 122 3.12 16.31 -2.86
C THR A 122 4.25 17.06 -3.60
N GLY A 123 5.19 16.32 -4.20
CA GLY A 123 6.33 16.88 -4.92
C GLY A 123 7.52 17.27 -4.05
N TYR A 124 7.57 16.80 -2.79
CA TYR A 124 8.70 17.02 -1.88
C TYR A 124 9.57 15.78 -1.78
N TYR A 125 10.88 16.02 -1.73
CA TYR A 125 11.91 15.01 -1.57
C TYR A 125 12.76 15.36 -0.36
N VAL A 126 13.14 14.34 0.42
CA VAL A 126 14.04 14.48 1.56
C VAL A 126 15.31 13.71 1.24
N GLU A 127 16.45 14.36 1.45
CA GLU A 127 17.74 13.67 1.43
C GLU A 127 17.92 12.92 2.75
N MET A 128 18.14 11.62 2.66
CA MET A 128 18.36 10.75 3.81
C MET A 128 19.68 10.01 3.63
N VAL A 129 20.32 9.74 4.77
CA VAL A 129 21.52 8.90 4.82
C VAL A 129 21.06 7.45 5.01
N CYS A 130 21.56 6.59 4.14
CA CYS A 130 21.30 5.15 4.17
C CYS A 130 22.00 4.42 5.31
#